data_AF-A0A968SXL6-F1
#
_entry.id   AF-A0A968SXL6-F1
#
_cell.length_a   1.000
_cell.length_b   1.000
_cell.length_c   1.000
_cell.angle_alpha   90.00
_cell.angle_beta   90.00
_cell.angle_gamma   90.00
#
_symmetry.space_group_name_H-M   'P 1'
#
loop_
_entity.id
_entity.type
_entity.pdbx_description
1 polymer ?
#
loop_
_entity_poly.entity_id
_entity_poly.type
_entity_poly.pdbx_seq_one_letter_code
_entity_poly.pdbx_strand_id
1 'polypeptide(L)' 'MDENMHVVLGAGPLGIATAEALLVRGRQVRLVNRSGVAAAPSGVAVVQGDLYNAASVQAV' A
#
# COMPACT_ATOMS: atom_id res chain seq x y z
N MET A 1 4.00 4.72 -15.82
CA MET A 1 4.23 4.22 -14.45
C MET A 1 4.93 5.33 -13.72
N ASP A 2 4.37 5.82 -12.61
CA ASP A 2 5.07 6.81 -11.80
C ASP A 2 6.23 6.09 -11.10
N GLU A 3 7.45 6.31 -11.57
CA GLU A 3 8.67 5.63 -11.07
C GLU A 3 8.95 5.89 -9.58
N ASN A 4 8.20 6.82 -8.96
CA ASN A 4 8.32 7.22 -7.56
C ASN A 4 7.24 6.66 -6.62
N MET A 5 6.30 5.82 -7.11
CA MET A 5 5.26 5.24 -6.26
C MET A 5 5.75 3.96 -5.57
N HIS A 6 5.74 3.94 -4.25
CA HIS A 6 6.02 2.74 -3.47
C HIS A 6 4.74 1.99 -3.14
N VAL A 7 4.72 0.68 -3.42
CA VAL A 7 3.57 -0.19 -3.13
C VAL A 7 3.93 -1.16 -2.02
N VAL A 8 3.14 -1.15 -0.94
CA VAL A 8 3.27 -2.08 0.19
C VAL A 8 2.13 -3.09 0.12
N LEU A 9 2.49 -4.37 -0.03
CA LEU A 9 1.53 -5.47 -0.10
C LEU A 9 1.23 -6.00 1.31
N GLY A 10 -0.02 -5.88 1.73
CA GLY A 10 -0.51 -6.24 3.05
C GLY A 10 -0.63 -5.05 4.00
N ALA A 11 -1.72 -5.03 4.78
CA ALA A 11 -2.05 -3.97 5.74
C ALA A 11 -2.03 -4.46 7.21
N GLY A 12 -1.14 -5.40 7.53
CA GLY A 12 -0.86 -5.78 8.93
C GLY A 12 0.07 -4.79 9.63
N PRO A 13 0.43 -5.03 10.90
CA PRO A 13 1.27 -4.11 11.68
C PRO A 13 2.58 -3.72 10.97
N LEU A 14 3.27 -4.70 10.36
CA LEU A 14 4.50 -4.45 9.62
C LEU A 14 4.28 -3.62 8.34
N GLY A 15 3.19 -3.90 7.61
CA GLY A 15 2.86 -3.15 6.39
C GLY A 15 2.54 -1.68 6.70
N ILE A 16 1.79 -1.44 7.77
CA ILE A 16 1.46 -0.09 8.25
C ILE A 16 2.73 0.65 8.67
N ALA A 17 3.58 0.04 9.50
CA ALA A 17 4.83 0.65 9.95
C ALA A 17 5.78 0.97 8.78
N THR A 18 5.82 0.08 7.77
CA THR A 18 6.59 0.31 6.55
C THR A 18 6.07 1.50 5.75
N ALA A 19 4.75 1.59 5.58
CA ALA A 19 4.11 2.70 4.88
C ALA A 19 4.34 4.04 5.59
N GLU A 20 4.22 4.07 6.92
CA GLU A 20 4.54 5.23 7.74
C GLU A 20 6.00 5.66 7.58
N ALA A 21 6.94 4.72 7.66
CA ALA A 21 8.36 5.02 7.51
C ALA A 21 8.70 5.56 6.11
N LEU A 22 8.02 5.11 5.06
CA LEU A 22 8.17 5.63 3.71
C LEU A 22 7.58 7.04 3.58
N LEU A 23 6.41 7.30 4.16
CA LEU A 23 5.80 8.62 4.21
C LEU A 23 6.68 9.66 4.91
N VAL A 24 7.26 9.32 6.07
CA VAL A 24 8.17 10.20 6.82
C VAL A 24 9.39 10.61 5.97
N ARG A 25 9.78 9.80 4.98
CA ARG A 25 10.87 10.09 4.04
C ARG A 25 10.40 10.87 2.80
N GLY A 26 9.18 11.38 2.79
CA GLY A 26 8.60 12.12 1.68
C GLY A 26 8.27 11.27 0.45
N ARG A 27 8.08 9.95 0.63
CA ARG A 27 7.73 9.04 -0.47
C ARG A 27 6.21 8.94 -0.63
N GLN A 28 5.75 8.77 -1.87
CA GLN A 28 4.35 8.42 -2.13
C GLN A 28 4.17 6.93 -1.90
N VAL A 29 3.10 6.56 -1.19
CA VAL A 29 2.87 5.19 -0.74
C VAL A 29 1.43 4.76 -1.01
N ARG A 30 1.30 3.55 -1.54
CA ARG A 30 0.05 2.81 -1.67
C ARG A 30 0.11 1.54 -0.85
N LEU A 31 -0.92 1.28 -0.05
CA LEU A 31 -1.08 0.07 0.73
C LEU A 31 -2.13 -0.81 0.06
N VAL A 32 -1.80 -2.07 -0.21
CA VAL A 32 -2.69 -3.02 -0.89
C VAL A 32 -3.15 -4.08 0.09
N ASN A 33 -4.45 -4.28 0.22
CA ASN A 33 -4.97 -5.39 0.99
C ASN A 33 -6.29 -5.92 0.41
N ARG A 34 -6.67 -7.14 0.82
CA ARG A 34 -7.85 -7.82 0.28
C ARG A 34 -9.16 -7.06 0.50
N SER A 35 -9.29 -6.33 1.61
CA SER A 35 -10.53 -5.62 1.96
C SER A 35 -10.61 -4.20 1.40
N GLY A 36 -9.51 -3.60 0.95
CA GLY A 36 -9.46 -2.17 0.61
C GLY A 36 -9.61 -1.23 1.82
N VAL A 37 -9.55 -1.76 3.04
CA VAL A 37 -9.77 -0.99 4.28
C VAL A 37 -8.62 -1.27 5.24
N ALA A 38 -7.99 -0.21 5.74
CA ALA A 38 -6.94 -0.27 6.74
C ALA A 38 -6.90 1.03 7.55
N ALA A 39 -6.47 0.94 8.81
CA ALA A 39 -6.12 2.12 9.61
C ALA A 39 -4.73 2.63 9.18
N ALA A 40 -4.66 3.20 7.98
CA ALA A 40 -3.42 3.70 7.40
C ALA A 40 -3.15 5.16 7.82
N PRO A 41 -1.87 5.59 7.89
CA PRO A 41 -1.54 6.98 8.13
C PRO A 41 -2.11 7.91 7.04
N SER A 42 -2.40 9.15 7.42
CA SER A 42 -2.83 10.20 6.48
C SER A 42 -1.84 10.34 5.33
N GLY A 43 -2.33 10.29 4.10
CA GLY A 43 -1.50 10.37 2.88
C GLY A 43 -1.12 9.02 2.26
N VAL A 44 -1.42 7.89 2.92
CA VAL A 44 -1.34 6.57 2.26
C VAL A 44 -2.64 6.28 1.53
N ALA A 45 -2.55 5.95 0.23
CA ALA A 45 -3.70 5.43 -0.51
C ALA A 45 -3.90 3.94 -0.18
N VAL A 46 -5.09 3.55 0.29
CA VAL A 46 -5.43 2.14 0.49
C VAL A 46 -6.20 1.64 -0.73
N VAL A 47 -5.70 0.57 -1.35
CA VAL A 47 -6.28 -0.01 -2.57
C VAL A 47 -6.61 -1.48 -2.32
N GLN A 48 -7.77 -1.91 -2.81
CA GLN A 48 -8.18 -3.29 -2.75
C GLN A 48 -7.36 -4.13 -3.74
N GLY A 49 -6.80 -5.24 -3.27
CA GLY A 49 -6.12 -6.23 -4.12
C GLY A 49 -5.96 -7.56 -3.40
N ASP A 50 -6.16 -8.65 -4.13
CA ASP A 50 -5.98 -10.02 -3.62
C ASP A 50 -4.62 -10.56 -4.07
N LEU A 51 -3.69 -10.73 -3.13
CA LEU A 51 -2.34 -11.19 -3.42
C LEU A 51 -2.29 -12.64 -3.96
N TYR A 52 -3.36 -13.43 -3.78
CA TYR A 52 -3.49 -14.75 -4.41
C TYR A 52 -3.98 -14.68 -5.87
N ASN A 53 -4.45 -13.52 -6.32
CA ASN A 53 -4.87 -13.26 -7.70
C ASN A 53 -3.99 -12.15 -8.31
N ALA A 54 -2.95 -12.56 -9.04
CA ALA A 54 -1.98 -11.63 -9.64
C ALA A 54 -2.63 -10.53 -10.51
N ALA A 55 -3.67 -10.87 -11.27
CA ALA A 55 -4.38 -9.89 -12.10
C ALA A 55 -5.02 -8.76 -11.28
N SER A 56 -5.40 -9.04 -10.03
CA SER A 56 -5.98 -8.02 -9.13
C SER A 56 -4.96 -7.04 -8.56
N VAL A 57 -3.66 -7.34 -8.65
CA VAL A 57 -2.58 -6.52 -8.08
C VAL A 57 -1.74 -5.84 -9.16
N GLN A 58 -1.65 -6.41 -10.36
CA GLN A 58 -0.90 -5.83 -11.48
C GLN A 58 -1.38 -4.44 -11.92
N ALA A 59 -2.64 -4.09 -11.61
CA ALA A 59 -3.24 -2.80 -11.94
C ALA A 59 -3.05 -1.73 -10.84
N VAL A 60 -2.36 -2.07 -9.76
CA VAL A 60 -2.20 -1.24 -8.55
C VAL A 60 -0.93 -0.40 -8.61
#